data_AF-A0A0G0P8K8-F1
#
_entry.id   AF-A0A0G0P8K8-F1
#
_cell.length_a   1.000
_cell.length_b   1.000
_cell.length_c   1.000
_cell.angle_alpha   90.00
_cell.angle_beta   90.00
_cell.angle_gamma   90.00
#
_symmetry.space_group_name_H-M   'P 1'
#
loop_
_entity.id
_entity.type
_entity.pdbx_description
1 polymer ?
#
loop_
_entity_poly.entity_id
_entity_poly.type
_entity_poly.pdbx_seq_one_letter_code
_entity_poly.pdbx_strand_id
1 'polypeptide(L)' 'MVSQALLNELKQIILEDYGVLLTPEEISEVGNTLVQFFELLINIEQEQNYGETI' A
#
# COMPACT_ATOMS: atom_id res chain seq x y z
N MET A 1 -3.39 -8.37 -5.59
CA MET A 1 -4.01 -8.88 -4.35
C MET A 1 -2.90 -9.07 -3.32
N VAL A 2 -2.97 -8.35 -2.19
CA VAL A 2 -2.00 -8.48 -1.10
C VAL A 2 -2.17 -9.85 -0.43
N SER A 3 -1.07 -10.47 0.01
CA SER A 3 -1.13 -11.77 0.68
C SER A 3 -1.79 -11.65 2.06
N GLN A 4 -2.48 -12.70 2.51
CA GLN A 4 -3.12 -12.70 3.82
C GLN A 4 -2.10 -12.55 4.97
N ALA A 5 -0.88 -13.07 4.79
CA ALA A 5 0.20 -12.90 5.76
C ALA A 5 0.59 -11.42 5.93
N LEU A 6 0.76 -10.70 4.81
CA LEU A 6 1.07 -9.27 4.84
C LEU A 6 -0.08 -8.44 5.43
N LEU A 7 -1.33 -8.79 5.14
CA LEU A 7 -2.48 -8.12 5.76
C LEU A 7 -2.52 -8.33 7.28
N ASN A 8 -2.13 -9.52 7.76
CA ASN A 8 -2.05 -9.78 9.20
C ASN A 8 -0.92 -8.98 9.86
N GLU A 9 0.24 -8.87 9.21
CA GLU A 9 1.35 -8.04 9.68
C GLU A 9 0.96 -6.56 9.73
N LEU A 10 0.36 -6.05 8.65
CA LEU A 10 -0.15 -4.67 8.58
C LEU A 10 -1.17 -4.39 9.68
N LYS A 11 -2.04 -5.35 9.98
CA LYS A 11 -3.02 -5.24 11.07
C LYS A 11 -2.36 -5.12 12.43
N GLN A 12 -1.27 -5.87 12.69
CA GLN A 12 -0.54 -5.75 13.95
C GLN A 12 0.15 -4.39 14.06
N ILE A 13 0.81 -3.93 13.00
CA ILE A 13 1.46 -2.61 12.98
C ILE A 13 0.46 -1.50 13.29
N ILE A 14 -0.71 -1.51 12.64
CA ILE A 14 -1.74 -0.49 12.86
C ILE A 14 -2.28 -0.53 14.29
N LEU A 15 -2.43 -1.73 14.87
CA LEU A 15 -2.87 -1.89 16.25
C LEU A 15 -1.82 -1.38 17.25
N GLU A 16 -0.55 -1.72 17.04
CA GLU A 16 0.55 -1.40 17.96
C GLU A 16 0.89 0.10 17.92
N ASP A 17 1.01 0.68 16.73
CA ASP A 17 1.49 2.05 16.55
C ASP A 17 0.37 3.09 16.68
N TYR A 18 -0.87 2.73 16.34
CA TYR A 18 -2.00 3.67 16.29
C TYR A 18 -3.14 3.30 17.23
N GLY A 19 -3.11 2.12 17.85
CA GLY A 19 -4.18 1.66 18.76
C GLY A 19 -5.50 1.36 18.05
N VAL A 20 -5.50 1.20 16.72
CA VAL A 20 -6.71 1.01 15.91
C VAL A 20 -6.88 -0.47 15.57
N LEU A 21 -8.02 -1.04 15.97
CA LEU A 21 -8.38 -2.41 15.62
C LEU A 21 -9.22 -2.44 14.33
N LEU A 22 -8.63 -2.94 13.24
CA LEU A 22 -9.32 -3.05 11.95
C LEU A 22 -9.94 -4.44 11.74
N THR A 23 -11.11 -4.45 11.10
CA THR A 23 -11.75 -5.65 10.56
C THR A 23 -10.99 -6.19 9.34
N PRO A 24 -11.24 -7.45 8.91
CA PRO A 24 -10.62 -8.01 7.70
C PRO A 24 -10.91 -7.23 6.41
N GLU A 25 -12.06 -6.58 6.32
CA GLU A 25 -12.44 -5.78 5.15
C GLU A 25 -11.67 -4.46 5.14
N GLU A 26 -11.64 -3.75 6.28
CA GLU A 26 -10.90 -2.49 6.41
C GLU A 26 -9.39 -2.66 6.21
N ILE A 27 -8.77 -3.73 6.75
CA ILE A 27 -7.35 -3.97 6.52
C ILE A 27 -7.05 -4.28 5.05
N SER A 28 -7.98 -4.95 4.36
CA SER A 28 -7.84 -5.23 2.93
C SER A 28 -7.93 -3.94 2.12
N GLU A 29 -8.82 -3.02 2.50
CA GLU A 29 -8.92 -1.70 1.89
C GLU A 29 -7.62 -0.91 2.06
N VAL A 30 -7.11 -0.80 3.30
CA VAL A 30 -5.82 -0.11 3.57
C VAL A 30 -4.69 -0.72 2.75
N GLY A 31 -4.58 -2.05 2.72
CA GLY A 31 -3.56 -2.74 1.94
C GLY A 31 -3.65 -2.44 0.44
N ASN A 32 -4.86 -2.41 -0.12
CA ASN A 32 -5.07 -2.06 -1.52
C ASN A 32 -4.76 -0.59 -1.82
N THR A 33 -5.13 0.34 -0.92
CA THR A 33 -4.79 1.76 -1.07
C THR A 33 -3.28 1.98 -1.08
N LEU A 34 -2.52 1.30 -0.22
CA LEU A 34 -1.07 1.38 -0.20
C LEU A 34 -0.46 0.88 -1.53
N VAL A 35 -0.95 -0.24 -2.07
CA VAL A 35 -0.50 -0.75 -3.36
C VAL A 35 -0.76 0.28 -4.47
N GLN A 36 -1.98 0.82 -4.55
CA GLN A 36 -2.32 1.84 -5.55
C GLN A 36 -1.46 3.10 -5.43
N PHE A 37 -1.14 3.53 -4.21
CA PHE A 37 -0.23 4.64 -3.98
C PHE A 37 1.16 4.37 -4.57
N PHE A 38 1.73 3.18 -4.33
CA PHE A 38 3.03 2.81 -4.91
C PHE A 38 2.99 2.64 -6.43
N GLU A 39 1.91 2.07 -6.99
CA GLU A 39 1.71 1.96 -8.43
C GLU A 39 1.70 3.35 -9.09
N LEU A 40 1.03 4.33 -8.47
CA LEU A 40 1.03 5.71 -8.94
C LEU A 40 2.44 6.31 -8.95
N LEU A 41 3.22 6.12 -7.89
CA LEU A 41 4.59 6.62 -7.83
C LEU A 41 5.49 6.00 -8.90
N ILE A 42 5.36 4.69 -9.16
CA ILE A 42 6.09 4.00 -10.22
C ILE A 42 5.75 4.59 -11.58
N ASN A 43 4.46 4.84 -11.86
CA ASN A 43 4.04 5.42 -13.13
C ASN A 43 4.61 6.84 -13.33
N ILE A 44 4.59 7.67 -12.28
CA ILE A 44 5.17 9.02 -12.33
C ILE A 44 6.67 8.96 -12.60
N GLU A 45 7.39 8.05 -11.93
CA GLU A 45 8.83 7.88 -12.12
C GLU A 45 9.17 7.42 -13.54
N GLN A 46 8.39 6.48 -14.10
CA GLN A 46 8.54 6.04 -15.48
C GLN A 46 8.28 7.18 -16.46
N GLU A 47 7.23 7.97 -16.26
CA GLU A 47 6.93 9.13 -17.11
C GLU A 47 8.04 10.19 -17.07
N GLN A 48 8.60 10.46 -15.89
CA GLN A 48 9.70 11.40 -15.72
C GLN A 48 10.98 10.90 -16.40
N ASN A 49 11.34 9.63 -16.23
CA ASN A 49 12.54 9.05 -16.81
C ASN A 49 12.47 8.92 -18.35
N TYR A 50 11.30 8.72 -18.95
CA TYR A 50 11.14 8.73 -20.41
C TYR A 50 11.27 10.13 -21.03
N GLY A 51 11.07 11.20 -20.24
CA GLY A 51 11.18 12.59 -20.67
C GLY A 51 12.62 13.12 -20.80
N GLU A 52 13.62 12.43 -20.23
CA GLU A 52 15.03 12.86 -20.26
C GLU A 52 15.83 12.34 -21.47
N THR A 53 15.23 11.50 -22.33
CA THR A 53 15.87 10.94 -23.54
C THR A 53 15.45 11.64 -24.85
N ILE A 54 15.46 12.98 -24.88
CA ILE A 54 15.30 13.76 -26.12
C ILE A 54 16.30 14.92 -26.17
#